data_AF-A0A959MEW5-F1
#
_entry.id   AF-A0A959MEW5-F1
#
_cell.length_a   1.000
_cell.length_b   1.000
_cell.length_c   1.000
_cell.angle_alpha   90.00
_cell.angle_beta   90.00
_cell.angle_gamma   90.00
#
_symmetry.space_group_name_H-M   'P 1'
#
loop_
_entity.id
_entity.type
_entity.pdbx_description
1 polymer ?
#
loop_
_entity_poly.entity_id
_entity_poly.type
_entity_poly.pdbx_seq_one_letter_code
_entity_poly.pdbx_strand_id
1 'polypeptide(L)'
;MHRSLSIQKLSGKNSSDRSEGQSSEESDSRLDELPILFPRRVIAADTTLLADDIIPPGVLLEFVSADILNAFINYVSLRAVITERDPEEDERYINQSNRFYTHFHEFGTAIHVVASSERYWWYFWYDIDASDCAIGRVEQEEFSLPEVVRWVYGRRVSGRYPTVEIDVRLLQGWRSFQ
;
A
#
# COMPACT_ATOMS: atom_id res chain seq x y z
N MET A 1 32.17 27.93 56.72
CA MET A 1 31.44 27.42 57.89
C MET A 1 30.57 26.26 57.46
N HIS A 2 30.94 25.07 57.91
CA HIS A 2 30.27 23.79 57.65
C HIS A 2 28.94 23.66 58.42
N ARG A 3 27.90 23.13 57.75
CA ARG A 3 26.82 22.28 58.30
C ARG A 3 26.37 21.39 57.12
N SER A 4 26.76 20.12 56.99
CA SER A 4 26.47 18.89 57.75
C SER A 4 24.99 18.51 57.86
N LEU A 5 24.64 17.50 57.04
CA LEU A 5 23.78 16.32 57.24
C LEU A 5 22.30 16.49 57.64
N SER A 6 21.40 15.88 56.87
CA SER A 6 20.71 14.64 57.30
C SER A 6 19.92 13.99 56.16
N ILE A 7 20.15 12.69 56.00
CA ILE A 7 19.42 11.74 55.14
C ILE A 7 18.20 11.25 55.92
N GLN A 8 17.02 11.21 55.30
CA GLN A 8 15.96 10.29 55.69
C GLN A 8 15.48 9.48 54.48
N LYS A 9 15.68 8.16 54.61
CA LYS A 9 15.07 7.11 53.79
C LYS A 9 13.57 7.07 54.06
N LEU A 10 12.75 7.08 53.01
CA LEU A 10 11.40 6.51 53.07
C LEU A 10 11.26 5.47 51.96
N SER A 11 11.15 4.23 52.42
CA SER A 11 10.85 3.02 51.66
C SER A 11 9.35 3.00 51.38
N GLY A 12 8.95 3.21 50.13
CA GLY A 12 7.60 2.95 49.63
C GLY A 12 7.62 1.73 48.72
N LYS A 13 7.05 0.62 49.20
CA LYS A 13 6.73 -0.58 48.41
C LYS A 13 5.68 -0.19 47.36
N ASN A 14 6.02 -0.24 46.07
CA ASN A 14 5.01 -0.31 45.02
C ASN A 14 4.99 -1.74 44.47
N SER A 15 3.87 -2.40 44.74
CA SER A 15 3.43 -3.68 44.23
C SER A 15 3.42 -3.67 42.70
N SER A 16 4.22 -4.55 42.11
CA SER A 16 4.18 -4.90 40.70
C SER A 16 3.08 -5.94 40.47
N ASP A 17 1.84 -5.50 40.31
CA ASP A 17 0.81 -6.29 39.65
C ASP A 17 0.94 -6.07 38.15
N ARG A 18 1.76 -6.90 37.50
CA ARG A 18 1.72 -7.10 36.05
C ARG A 18 0.53 -8.00 35.77
N SER A 19 -0.64 -7.38 35.55
CA SER A 19 -1.72 -8.01 34.82
C SER A 19 -1.22 -8.26 33.39
N GLU A 20 -0.95 -9.53 33.10
CA GLU A 20 -0.82 -10.05 31.75
C GLU A 20 -2.15 -9.79 31.04
N GLY A 21 -2.19 -8.70 30.26
CA GLY A 21 -3.24 -8.46 29.29
C GLY A 21 -3.18 -9.57 28.27
N GLN A 22 -4.13 -10.51 28.39
CA GLN A 22 -4.49 -11.42 27.32
C GLN A 22 -4.85 -10.58 26.10
N SER A 23 -3.93 -10.48 25.14
CA SER A 23 -4.23 -10.01 23.80
C SER A 23 -5.15 -11.06 23.17
N SER A 24 -6.45 -10.80 23.24
CA SER A 24 -7.43 -11.51 22.44
C SER A 24 -7.05 -11.33 20.98
N GLU A 25 -6.62 -12.43 20.36
CA GLU A 25 -6.64 -12.63 18.91
C GLU A 25 -8.12 -12.60 18.46
N GLU A 26 -8.73 -11.42 18.47
CA GLU A 26 -9.88 -11.17 17.61
C GLU A 26 -9.32 -11.15 16.19
N SER A 27 -9.23 -12.33 15.57
CA SER A 27 -9.03 -12.44 14.13
C SER A 27 -10.11 -11.58 13.48
N ASP A 28 -9.70 -10.50 12.81
CA ASP A 28 -10.59 -9.49 12.25
C ASP A 28 -11.54 -10.15 11.24
N SER A 29 -12.73 -10.53 11.72
CA SER A 29 -13.73 -11.30 10.98
C SER A 29 -14.22 -10.60 9.72
N ARG A 30 -13.84 -9.33 9.55
CA ARG A 30 -14.12 -8.50 8.38
C ARG A 30 -13.30 -8.90 7.16
N LEU A 31 -12.16 -9.57 7.34
CA LEU A 31 -11.31 -10.00 6.23
C LEU A 31 -11.85 -11.21 5.47
N ASP A 32 -12.67 -12.03 6.13
CA ASP A 32 -13.30 -13.23 5.55
C ASP A 32 -14.46 -12.89 4.61
N GLU A 33 -15.03 -11.69 4.72
CA GLU A 33 -16.08 -11.19 3.83
C GLU A 33 -15.53 -10.52 2.55
N LEU A 34 -14.20 -10.37 2.44
CA LEU A 34 -13.58 -9.71 1.29
C LEU A 34 -13.50 -10.66 0.08
N PRO A 35 -13.74 -10.14 -1.14
CA PRO A 35 -13.61 -10.93 -2.35
C PRO A 35 -12.17 -11.42 -2.52
N ILE A 36 -11.99 -12.67 -2.94
CA ILE A 36 -10.67 -13.22 -3.28
C ILE A 36 -10.34 -12.78 -4.72
N LEU A 37 -9.73 -11.59 -4.86
CA LEU A 37 -9.34 -11.06 -6.17
C LEU A 37 -8.21 -11.85 -6.81
N PHE A 38 -7.17 -12.13 -6.03
CA PHE A 38 -5.95 -12.77 -6.50
C PHE A 38 -5.75 -14.11 -5.79
N PRO A 39 -6.46 -15.17 -6.22
CA PRO A 39 -6.31 -16.50 -5.63
C PRO A 39 -4.90 -17.06 -5.82
N ARG A 40 -4.14 -16.55 -6.80
CA ARG A 40 -2.77 -16.95 -7.07
C ARG A 40 -1.82 -15.80 -6.76
N ARG A 41 -0.88 -16.03 -5.85
CA ARG A 41 0.23 -15.11 -5.57
C ARG A 41 1.50 -15.75 -6.06
N VAL A 42 2.30 -14.98 -6.81
CA VAL A 42 3.59 -15.46 -7.32
C VAL A 42 4.66 -14.42 -7.00
N ILE A 43 5.82 -14.90 -6.55
CA ILE A 43 7.00 -14.07 -6.35
C ILE A 43 7.75 -14.03 -7.69
N ALA A 44 8.16 -12.84 -8.13
CA ALA A 44 8.71 -12.58 -9.46
C ALA A 44 10.02 -13.33 -9.84
N ALA A 45 10.52 -14.23 -9.00
CA ALA A 45 11.60 -15.15 -9.36
C ALA A 45 11.22 -16.07 -10.53
N ASP A 46 9.93 -16.25 -10.82
CA ASP A 46 9.44 -16.94 -12.02
C ASP A 46 9.24 -15.95 -13.19
N THR A 47 10.26 -15.86 -14.05
CA THR A 47 10.27 -14.95 -15.19
C THR A 47 9.28 -15.32 -16.30
N THR A 48 8.76 -16.56 -16.33
CA THR A 48 7.84 -17.02 -17.40
C THR A 48 6.51 -16.26 -17.37
N LEU A 49 6.06 -15.84 -16.19
CA LEU A 49 4.84 -15.05 -16.00
C LEU A 49 4.96 -13.58 -16.42
N LEU A 50 6.18 -13.13 -16.69
CA LEU A 50 6.45 -11.81 -17.27
C LEU A 50 6.69 -11.90 -18.79
N ALA A 51 7.33 -12.99 -19.23
CA ALA A 51 7.79 -13.14 -20.60
C ALA A 51 6.77 -13.80 -21.56
N ASP A 52 6.01 -14.79 -21.08
CA ASP A 52 5.22 -15.67 -21.97
C ASP A 52 3.72 -15.36 -21.93
N ASP A 53 3.15 -15.19 -20.73
CA ASP A 53 1.74 -14.83 -20.55
C ASP A 53 1.71 -13.59 -19.66
N ILE A 54 1.44 -12.43 -20.26
CA ILE A 54 1.47 -11.13 -19.58
C ILE A 54 0.50 -11.19 -18.39
N ILE A 55 1.02 -11.46 -17.18
CA ILE A 55 0.36 -11.56 -15.88
C ILE A 55 -1.07 -12.13 -15.98
N PRO A 56 -1.29 -13.45 -15.86
CA PRO A 56 -2.63 -14.03 -16.03
C PRO A 56 -3.69 -13.41 -15.09
N PRO A 57 -4.98 -13.37 -15.48
CA PRO A 57 -6.03 -12.90 -14.58
C PRO A 57 -6.10 -13.73 -13.29
N GLY A 58 -6.39 -13.06 -12.18
CA GLY A 58 -6.41 -13.68 -10.85
C GLY A 58 -5.01 -13.90 -10.25
N VAL A 59 -3.95 -13.41 -10.90
CA VAL A 59 -2.58 -13.46 -10.38
C VAL A 59 -2.19 -12.10 -9.81
N LEU A 60 -1.62 -12.12 -8.61
CA LEU A 60 -0.83 -11.03 -8.04
C LEU A 60 0.65 -11.43 -8.07
N LEU A 61 1.43 -10.68 -8.83
CA LEU A 61 2.87 -10.80 -8.90
C LEU A 61 3.49 -9.85 -7.88
N GLU A 62 4.24 -10.38 -6.92
CA GLU A 62 4.88 -9.64 -5.83
C GLU A 62 6.40 -9.62 -6.02
N PHE A 63 7.07 -8.64 -5.39
CA PHE A 63 8.52 -8.40 -5.50
C PHE A 63 8.97 -8.11 -6.93
N VAL A 64 8.18 -7.29 -7.64
CA VAL A 64 8.53 -6.81 -8.98
C VAL A 64 9.22 -5.45 -8.90
N SER A 65 10.14 -5.17 -9.81
CA SER A 65 10.75 -3.84 -9.90
C SER A 65 9.70 -2.80 -10.31
N ALA A 66 9.82 -1.57 -9.79
CA ALA A 66 8.96 -0.46 -10.20
C ALA A 66 8.98 -0.20 -11.72
N ASP A 67 10.07 -0.52 -12.42
CA ASP A 67 10.17 -0.39 -13.89
C ASP A 67 9.13 -1.26 -14.63
N ILE A 68 8.81 -2.44 -14.10
CA ILE A 68 7.77 -3.30 -14.64
C ILE A 68 6.41 -2.63 -14.46
N LEU A 69 6.11 -2.11 -13.27
CA LEU A 69 4.85 -1.40 -13.03
C LEU A 69 4.72 -0.19 -13.96
N ASN A 70 5.78 0.57 -14.11
CA ASN A 70 5.87 1.73 -15.00
C ASN A 70 5.59 1.34 -16.46
N ALA A 71 6.09 0.18 -16.91
CA ALA A 71 5.81 -0.32 -18.25
C ALA A 71 4.30 -0.57 -18.48
N PHE A 72 3.56 -1.04 -17.48
CA PHE A 72 2.14 -1.36 -17.61
C PHE A 72 1.19 -0.20 -17.29
N ILE A 73 1.50 0.63 -16.30
CA ILE A 73 0.59 1.69 -15.81
C ILE A 73 0.28 2.75 -16.88
N ASN A 74 1.19 2.92 -17.83
CA ASN A 74 1.04 3.78 -19.01
C ASN A 74 -0.10 3.36 -19.96
N TYR A 75 -0.45 2.07 -19.98
CA TYR A 75 -1.42 1.49 -20.91
C TYR A 75 -2.79 1.21 -20.27
N VAL A 76 -3.01 1.70 -19.06
CA VAL A 76 -4.29 1.59 -18.34
C VAL A 76 -4.86 2.98 -18.04
N SER A 77 -6.11 3.01 -17.59
CA SER A 77 -6.79 4.23 -17.18
C SER A 77 -6.96 4.20 -15.67
N LEU A 78 -6.37 5.17 -14.97
CA LEU A 78 -6.43 5.26 -13.51
C LEU A 78 -7.87 5.42 -13.02
N ARG A 79 -8.21 4.77 -11.91
CA ARG A 79 -9.56 4.77 -11.31
C ARG A 79 -9.55 5.14 -9.84
N ALA A 80 -8.57 4.67 -9.09
CA ALA A 80 -8.32 5.08 -7.71
C ALA A 80 -6.82 5.11 -7.45
N VAL A 81 -6.37 6.09 -6.66
CA VAL A 81 -5.00 6.19 -6.16
C VAL A 81 -5.08 6.43 -4.66
N ILE A 82 -4.48 5.54 -3.89
CA ILE A 82 -4.57 5.45 -2.44
C ILE A 82 -3.15 5.48 -1.89
N THR A 83 -2.89 6.31 -0.89
CA THR A 83 -1.56 6.50 -0.29
C THR A 83 -1.61 6.31 1.22
N GLU A 84 -0.54 5.79 1.81
CA GLU A 84 -0.41 5.57 3.27
C GLU A 84 0.59 6.55 3.89
N ARG A 85 0.14 7.76 4.18
CA ARG A 85 1.05 8.89 4.36
C ARG A 85 1.39 9.18 5.80
N ASP A 86 2.69 9.27 6.09
CA ASP A 86 3.16 9.79 7.37
C ASP A 86 2.75 11.27 7.53
N PRO A 87 2.00 11.65 8.59
CA PRO A 87 1.60 13.03 8.84
C PRO A 87 2.77 14.01 8.98
N GLU A 88 3.96 13.50 9.30
CA GLU A 88 5.17 14.31 9.46
C GLU A 88 5.84 14.65 8.11
N GLU A 89 5.48 13.98 7.02
CA GLU A 89 6.00 14.28 5.68
C GLU A 89 5.27 15.44 5.00
N ASP A 90 5.98 16.19 4.15
CA ASP A 90 5.52 17.46 3.55
C ASP A 90 4.41 17.30 2.49
N GLU A 91 3.32 18.08 2.61
CA GLU A 91 2.14 18.03 1.71
C GLU A 91 2.42 18.49 0.28
N ARG A 92 3.53 19.18 0.03
CA ARG A 92 3.81 19.84 -1.25
C ARG A 92 4.13 18.88 -2.39
N TYR A 93 4.53 17.64 -2.11
CA TYR A 93 4.97 16.69 -3.14
C TYR A 93 3.84 16.17 -4.04
N ILE A 94 2.60 16.13 -3.55
CA ILE A 94 1.45 15.58 -4.30
C ILE A 94 0.91 16.56 -5.35
N ASN A 95 1.02 17.87 -5.10
CA ASN A 95 0.28 18.88 -5.85
C ASN A 95 1.07 19.57 -6.99
N GLN A 96 2.35 19.24 -7.22
CA GLN A 96 3.22 20.14 -8.00
C GLN A 96 4.12 19.55 -9.10
N SER A 97 4.24 18.24 -9.30
CA SER A 97 5.12 17.74 -10.36
C SER A 97 4.38 17.04 -11.50
N ASN A 98 4.63 17.52 -12.72
CA ASN A 98 4.11 17.00 -13.98
C ASN A 98 4.96 15.84 -14.54
N ARG A 99 5.80 15.18 -13.71
CA ARG A 99 6.82 14.21 -14.15
C ARG A 99 6.43 12.73 -13.99
N PHE A 100 5.19 12.42 -13.60
CA PHE A 100 4.91 11.20 -12.83
C PHE A 100 4.19 10.06 -13.56
N TYR A 101 4.78 9.48 -14.62
CA TYR A 101 4.45 8.09 -14.98
C TYR A 101 5.36 7.05 -14.34
N THR A 102 6.52 7.47 -13.88
CA THR A 102 7.61 6.53 -13.56
C THR A 102 8.19 6.72 -12.16
N HIS A 103 7.74 7.73 -11.44
CA HIS A 103 8.36 8.16 -10.18
C HIS A 103 7.37 8.18 -9.01
N PHE A 104 6.50 7.17 -8.91
CA PHE A 104 5.63 6.99 -7.74
C PHE A 104 6.42 6.85 -6.42
N HIS A 105 7.70 6.46 -6.48
CA HIS A 105 8.61 6.50 -5.33
C HIS A 105 8.90 7.91 -4.79
N GLU A 106 8.71 8.96 -5.59
CA GLU A 106 8.95 10.36 -5.15
C GLU A 106 7.89 10.87 -4.15
N PHE A 107 6.79 10.13 -3.96
CA PHE A 107 5.80 10.49 -2.96
C PHE A 107 6.26 10.22 -1.52
N GLY A 108 7.39 9.52 -1.32
CA GLY A 108 7.88 9.19 0.03
C GLY A 108 7.00 8.20 0.78
N THR A 109 6.03 7.57 0.10
CA THR A 109 5.05 6.68 0.71
C THR A 109 4.76 5.48 -0.18
N ALA A 110 4.23 4.42 0.43
CA ALA A 110 3.53 3.37 -0.31
C ALA A 110 2.31 3.96 -1.06
N ILE A 111 2.16 3.55 -2.32
CA ILE A 111 1.05 3.95 -3.18
C ILE A 111 0.38 2.72 -3.76
N HIS A 112 -0.93 2.67 -3.63
CA HIS A 112 -1.78 1.69 -4.28
C HIS A 112 -2.57 2.36 -5.40
N VAL A 113 -2.60 1.72 -6.57
CA VAL A 113 -3.32 2.20 -7.73
C VAL A 113 -4.27 1.12 -8.21
N VAL A 114 -5.53 1.49 -8.40
CA VAL A 114 -6.50 0.70 -9.16
C VAL A 114 -6.72 1.38 -10.50
N ALA A 115 -6.58 0.62 -11.58
CA ALA A 115 -6.76 1.12 -12.94
C ALA A 115 -7.60 0.14 -13.77
N SER A 116 -8.01 0.56 -14.96
CA SER A 116 -8.79 -0.26 -15.89
C SER A 116 -8.19 -0.29 -17.28
N SER A 117 -8.28 -1.44 -17.92
CA SER A 117 -8.17 -1.62 -19.37
C SER A 117 -9.54 -1.94 -19.96
N GLU A 118 -9.62 -2.46 -21.18
CA GLU A 118 -10.89 -2.88 -21.80
C GLU A 118 -11.60 -3.98 -21.01
N ARG A 119 -10.85 -4.99 -20.56
CA ARG A 119 -11.40 -6.20 -19.93
C ARG A 119 -11.02 -6.40 -18.47
N TYR A 120 -9.98 -5.71 -18.01
CA TYR A 120 -9.37 -5.99 -16.70
C TYR A 120 -9.39 -4.79 -15.78
N TRP A 121 -9.61 -5.06 -14.48
CA TRP A 121 -9.12 -4.20 -13.41
C TRP A 121 -7.66 -4.56 -13.14
N TRP A 122 -6.84 -3.54 -12.97
CA TRP A 122 -5.43 -3.66 -12.65
C TRP A 122 -5.17 -3.09 -11.26
N TYR A 123 -4.31 -3.77 -10.53
CA TYR A 123 -3.78 -3.32 -9.25
C TYR A 123 -2.27 -3.12 -9.37
N PHE A 124 -1.79 -1.98 -8.90
CA PHE A 124 -0.38 -1.68 -8.75
C PHE A 124 -0.11 -1.25 -7.32
N TRP A 125 1.00 -1.71 -6.77
CA TRP A 125 1.51 -1.24 -5.49
C TRP A 125 2.96 -0.85 -5.66
N TYR A 126 3.24 0.43 -5.45
CA TYR A 126 4.59 0.96 -5.38
C TYR A 126 4.99 1.06 -3.92
N ASP A 127 6.05 0.36 -3.55
CA ASP A 127 6.67 0.54 -2.23
C ASP A 127 7.60 1.76 -2.21
N ILE A 128 7.86 2.29 -1.02
CA ILE A 128 8.61 3.53 -0.78
C ILE A 128 10.02 3.49 -1.38
N ASP A 129 10.69 2.35 -1.34
CA ASP A 129 12.04 2.16 -1.87
C ASP A 129 12.09 1.53 -3.27
N ALA A 130 10.91 1.34 -3.89
CA ALA A 130 10.72 0.76 -5.21
C ALA A 130 11.24 -0.69 -5.39
N SER A 131 11.58 -1.39 -4.30
CA SER A 131 12.15 -2.75 -4.37
C SER A 131 11.11 -3.86 -4.23
N ASP A 132 10.05 -3.63 -3.44
CA ASP A 132 9.05 -4.64 -3.11
C ASP A 132 7.66 -4.34 -3.72
N CYS A 133 7.62 -3.93 -5.00
CA CYS A 133 6.35 -3.59 -5.64
C CYS A 133 5.49 -4.83 -5.96
N ALA A 134 4.21 -4.61 -6.25
CA ALA A 134 3.30 -5.65 -6.73
C ALA A 134 2.43 -5.18 -7.90
N ILE A 135 2.06 -6.13 -8.78
CA ILE A 135 1.15 -5.90 -9.90
C ILE A 135 0.24 -7.10 -10.08
N GLY A 136 -1.05 -6.86 -10.35
CA GLY A 136 -2.00 -7.92 -10.64
C GLY A 136 -3.16 -7.43 -11.49
N ARG A 137 -3.91 -8.36 -12.08
CA ARG A 137 -5.16 -8.04 -12.77
C ARG A 137 -6.25 -9.07 -12.55
N VAL A 138 -7.50 -8.62 -12.64
CA VAL A 138 -8.72 -9.45 -12.58
C VAL A 138 -9.70 -9.02 -13.67
N GLU A 139 -10.57 -9.91 -14.12
CA GLU A 139 -11.58 -9.60 -15.13
C GLU A 139 -12.64 -8.64 -14.54
N GLN A 140 -13.07 -7.66 -15.33
CA GLN A 140 -14.10 -6.69 -14.90
C GLN A 140 -15.50 -7.31 -14.80
N GLU A 141 -15.71 -8.45 -15.44
CA GLU A 141 -16.98 -9.18 -15.38
C GLU A 141 -17.17 -9.88 -14.03
N GLU A 142 -16.07 -10.21 -13.33
CA GLU A 142 -16.09 -10.92 -12.06
C GLU A 142 -16.17 -9.98 -10.85
N PHE A 143 -15.63 -8.76 -10.98
CA PHE A 143 -15.52 -7.82 -9.86
C PHE A 143 -15.87 -6.40 -10.30
N SER A 144 -16.51 -5.65 -9.41
CA SER A 144 -16.75 -4.22 -9.57
C SER A 144 -15.59 -3.38 -9.03
N LEU A 145 -15.45 -2.13 -9.50
CA LEU A 145 -14.45 -1.20 -8.97
C LEU A 145 -14.52 -1.03 -7.43
N PRO A 146 -15.71 -0.85 -6.80
CA PRO A 146 -15.80 -0.77 -5.34
C PRO A 146 -15.29 -2.03 -4.62
N GLU A 147 -15.51 -3.22 -5.18
CA GLU A 147 -14.99 -4.47 -4.62
C GLU A 147 -13.46 -4.52 -4.69
N VAL A 148 -12.89 -4.08 -5.80
CA VAL A 148 -11.43 -4.01 -5.98
C VAL A 148 -10.81 -3.02 -4.99
N VAL A 149 -11.38 -1.82 -4.87
CA VAL A 149 -10.93 -0.81 -3.91
C VAL A 149 -11.06 -1.30 -2.47
N ARG A 150 -12.20 -1.91 -2.11
CA ARG A 150 -12.40 -2.47 -0.76
C ARG A 150 -11.37 -3.56 -0.43
N TRP A 151 -11.01 -4.39 -1.39
CA TRP A 151 -9.94 -5.37 -1.20
C TRP A 151 -8.59 -4.71 -0.93
N VAL A 152 -8.25 -3.62 -1.63
CA VAL A 152 -6.99 -2.88 -1.39
C VAL A 152 -6.93 -2.38 0.05
N TYR A 153 -7.99 -1.73 0.51
CA TYR A 153 -8.09 -1.26 1.90
C TYR A 153 -7.99 -2.39 2.92
N GLY A 154 -8.65 -3.52 2.67
CA GLY A 154 -8.67 -4.62 3.63
C GLY A 154 -7.43 -5.52 3.62
N ARG A 155 -6.67 -5.58 2.53
CA ARG A 155 -5.58 -6.57 2.36
C ARG A 155 -4.20 -5.98 2.13
N ARG A 156 -4.09 -4.71 1.73
CA ARG A 156 -2.82 -4.13 1.26
C ARG A 156 -2.44 -2.86 1.97
N VAL A 157 -3.41 -2.02 2.33
CA VAL A 157 -3.16 -0.88 3.21
C VAL A 157 -2.70 -1.43 4.56
N SER A 158 -1.48 -1.07 4.96
CA SER A 158 -0.86 -1.50 6.21
C SER A 158 -1.59 -0.96 7.45
N GLY A 159 -2.25 0.20 7.31
CA GLY A 159 -2.89 0.91 8.42
C GLY A 159 -1.90 1.58 9.38
N ARG A 160 -0.60 1.55 9.06
CA ARG A 160 0.46 2.21 9.84
C ARG A 160 0.31 3.74 9.79
N TYR A 161 -0.22 4.25 8.70
CA TYR A 161 -0.36 5.66 8.41
C TYR A 161 -1.78 6.01 7.93
N PRO A 162 -2.24 7.26 8.13
CA PRO A 162 -3.50 7.71 7.56
C PRO A 162 -3.55 7.50 6.05
N THR A 163 -4.65 6.90 5.60
CA THR A 163 -4.87 6.70 4.17
C THR A 163 -5.45 7.96 3.54
N VAL A 164 -4.86 8.39 2.42
CA VAL A 164 -5.32 9.54 1.66
C VAL A 164 -5.59 9.10 0.22
N GLU A 165 -6.82 9.36 -0.26
CA GLU A 165 -7.17 9.18 -1.66
C GLU A 165 -6.79 10.42 -2.47
N ILE A 166 -6.12 10.19 -3.60
CA ILE A 166 -5.78 11.24 -4.55
C ILE A 166 -6.88 11.30 -5.61
N ASP A 167 -7.42 12.50 -5.86
CA ASP A 167 -8.39 12.71 -6.93
C ASP A 167 -7.72 12.50 -8.29
N VAL A 168 -8.06 11.39 -8.94
CA VAL A 168 -7.52 10.98 -10.24
C VAL A 168 -7.73 12.05 -11.32
N ARG A 169 -8.73 12.93 -11.20
CA ARG A 169 -8.97 14.02 -12.16
C ARG A 169 -7.91 15.12 -12.08
N LEU A 170 -7.26 15.27 -10.93
CA LEU A 170 -6.11 16.17 -10.75
C LEU A 170 -4.84 15.59 -11.39
N LEU A 171 -4.89 14.32 -11.79
CA LEU A 171 -3.83 13.60 -12.49
C LEU A 171 -4.03 13.68 -14.03
N GLN A 172 -4.73 14.71 -14.54
CA GLN A 172 -4.89 14.95 -15.97
C GLN A 172 -3.67 15.68 -16.56
N GLY A 173 -3.32 15.39 -17.82
CA GLY A 173 -2.07 15.89 -18.47
C GLY A 173 -0.87 14.95 -18.32
N TRP A 174 -1.13 13.81 -17.69
CA TRP A 174 -0.15 12.81 -17.32
C TRP A 174 0.34 12.03 -18.59
N ARG A 175 -0.52 11.60 -19.52
CA ARG A 175 -0.07 10.80 -20.68
C ARG A 175 0.85 11.59 -21.61
N SER A 176 2.14 11.25 -21.63
CA SER A 176 3.13 11.78 -22.56
C SER A 176 3.88 10.62 -23.23
N PHE A 177 3.26 10.01 -24.24
CA PHE A 177 4.03 9.53 -25.38
C PHE A 177 3.99 10.65 -26.40
N GLN A 178 4.95 11.58 -26.31
CA GLN A 178 5.39 12.32 -27.50
C GLN A 178 6.55 11.55 -28.11
#